data_AF-A0A356CL86-F1
#
_entry.id   AF-A0A356CL86-F1
#
_cell.length_a   1.000
_cell.length_b   1.000
_cell.length_c   1.000
_cell.angle_alpha   90.00
_cell.angle_beta   90.00
_cell.angle_gamma   90.00
#
_symmetry.space_group_name_H-M   'P 1'
#
loop_
_entity.id
_entity.type
_entity.pdbx_description
1 polymer ?
#
loop_
_entity_poly.entity_id
_entity_poly.type
_entity_poly.pdbx_seq_one_letter_code
_entity_poly.pdbx_strand_id
1 'polypeptide(L)'
;TEILGKNKNIIWRYNISVGDGTRRIKVPRPDGKTSHHAGKTVFVSDFSVPRRIQSRGVYIYNNTYVTAANSQPGIEINSVDTHIINNIFVASPNSHMGHRVKIGWNDVQIARNAFSGSIAPAFIARDSRPLLADISFVGEASAVGTYALPSRYHAELRGQSLTHPSFPAAGKGILGHISEVPEVDFFNKPLDHDSPLVGAGY
;
A
#
# COMPACT_ATOMS: atom_id res chain seq x y z
N THR A 1 -4.47 2.61 -3.09
CA THR A 1 -3.63 3.83 -3.21
C THR A 1 -3.31 4.17 -4.65
N GLU A 2 -3.55 5.42 -5.06
CA GLU A 2 -3.25 5.95 -6.41
C GLU A 2 -2.37 7.22 -6.33
N ILE A 3 -1.25 7.21 -7.04
CA ILE A 3 -0.29 8.31 -7.15
C ILE A 3 -0.06 8.56 -8.65
N LEU A 4 -0.42 9.75 -9.11
CA LEU A 4 -0.19 10.18 -10.49
C LEU A 4 1.26 10.68 -10.69
N GLY A 5 1.60 11.03 -11.93
CA GLY A 5 2.91 11.50 -12.32
C GLY A 5 3.24 12.91 -11.82
N LYS A 6 4.52 13.28 -11.94
CA LYS A 6 5.08 14.62 -11.65
C LYS A 6 5.00 15.06 -10.18
N ASN A 7 4.95 14.12 -9.24
CA ASN A 7 5.01 14.41 -7.80
C ASN A 7 6.41 14.17 -7.21
N LYS A 8 6.69 14.80 -6.07
CA LYS A 8 7.92 14.58 -5.26
C LYS A 8 7.57 14.44 -3.79
N ASN A 9 8.38 13.69 -3.03
CA ASN A 9 8.27 13.53 -1.57
C ASN A 9 6.88 13.01 -1.16
N ILE A 10 6.47 11.88 -1.73
CA ILE A 10 5.17 11.27 -1.45
C ILE A 10 5.33 10.28 -0.32
N ILE A 11 4.54 10.44 0.74
CA ILE A 11 4.55 9.59 1.92
C ILE A 11 3.14 9.05 2.12
N TRP A 12 2.99 7.74 2.07
CA TRP A 12 1.75 7.01 2.34
C TRP A 12 2.02 5.95 3.40
N ARG A 13 1.63 6.22 4.65
CA ARG A 13 1.99 5.40 5.80
C ARG A 13 0.87 5.21 6.82
N TYR A 14 0.86 4.07 7.50
CA TYR A 14 -0.10 3.75 8.57
C TYR A 14 -1.55 3.96 8.13
N ASN A 15 -1.93 3.40 6.98
CA ASN A 15 -3.31 3.40 6.48
C ASN A 15 -3.87 1.99 6.32
N ILE A 16 -5.19 1.90 6.35
CA ILE A 16 -5.95 0.70 6.01
C ILE A 16 -6.69 0.96 4.70
N SER A 17 -6.54 0.05 3.74
CA SER A 17 -7.10 0.17 2.39
C SER A 17 -7.85 -1.11 2.04
N VAL A 18 -9.18 -1.06 2.13
CA VAL A 18 -10.07 -2.22 1.94
C VAL A 18 -10.89 -2.06 0.67
N GLY A 19 -10.84 -3.05 -0.23
CA GLY A 19 -11.60 -3.04 -1.48
C GLY A 19 -11.08 -2.06 -2.54
N ASP A 20 -9.91 -1.46 -2.31
CA ASP A 20 -9.24 -0.61 -3.27
C ASP A 20 -8.95 -1.37 -4.57
N GLY A 21 -9.15 -0.72 -5.70
CA GLY A 21 -8.90 -1.32 -7.01
C GLY A 21 -10.00 -2.25 -7.54
N THR A 22 -11.18 -2.27 -6.93
CA THR A 22 -12.37 -3.02 -7.39
C THR A 22 -13.05 -2.45 -8.65
N ARG A 23 -12.44 -1.46 -9.31
CA ARG A 23 -13.02 -0.77 -10.46
C ARG A 23 -13.38 -1.72 -11.59
N ARG A 24 -14.67 -1.74 -11.95
CA ARG A 24 -15.22 -2.47 -13.10
C ARG A 24 -14.78 -1.83 -14.42
N ILE A 25 -14.39 -2.69 -15.37
CA ILE A 25 -14.17 -2.30 -16.77
C ILE A 25 -15.48 -2.42 -17.55
N LYS A 26 -15.53 -1.78 -18.73
CA LYS A 26 -16.68 -1.74 -19.64
C LYS A 26 -17.91 -1.04 -19.06
N VAL A 27 -17.71 -0.13 -18.11
CA VAL A 27 -18.77 0.70 -17.52
C VAL A 27 -18.90 2.00 -18.33
N PRO A 28 -20.11 2.37 -18.81
CA PRO A 28 -20.36 3.67 -19.42
C PRO A 28 -20.04 4.81 -18.46
N ARG A 29 -19.40 5.87 -18.96
CA ARG A 29 -19.03 7.05 -18.18
C ARG A 29 -19.84 8.28 -18.63
N PRO A 30 -20.05 9.28 -17.76
CA PRO A 30 -20.79 10.49 -18.11
C PRO A 30 -20.21 11.29 -19.29
N ASP A 31 -18.92 11.11 -19.60
CA ASP A 31 -18.24 11.71 -20.74
C ASP A 31 -18.45 10.96 -22.08
N GLY A 32 -19.43 10.04 -22.14
CA GLY A 32 -19.76 9.25 -23.33
C GLY A 32 -18.75 8.15 -23.67
N LYS A 33 -17.73 7.95 -22.82
CA LYS A 33 -16.69 6.95 -23.01
C LYS A 33 -16.94 5.73 -22.12
N THR A 34 -16.20 4.66 -22.38
CA THR A 34 -16.28 3.42 -21.60
C THR A 34 -15.05 3.27 -20.70
N SER A 35 -15.20 2.67 -19.51
CA SER A 35 -14.04 2.36 -18.65
C SER A 35 -13.22 1.21 -19.26
N HIS A 36 -11.92 1.42 -19.46
CA HIS A 36 -11.04 0.38 -20.02
C HIS A 36 -9.93 -0.05 -19.07
N HIS A 37 -9.68 0.71 -18.01
CA HIS A 37 -8.61 0.45 -17.05
C HIS A 37 -9.19 -0.22 -15.82
N ALA A 38 -8.77 -1.47 -15.58
CA ALA A 38 -9.05 -2.18 -14.35
C ALA A 38 -8.42 -1.44 -13.15
N GLY A 39 -9.03 -1.58 -11.98
CA GLY A 39 -8.50 -1.00 -10.75
C GLY A 39 -7.24 -1.71 -10.28
N LYS A 40 -6.52 -1.05 -9.37
CA LYS A 40 -5.24 -1.52 -8.84
C LYS A 40 -5.16 -1.24 -7.35
N THR A 41 -4.54 -2.14 -6.60
CA THR A 41 -4.33 -1.98 -5.15
C THR A 41 -3.28 -0.90 -4.89
N VAL A 42 -2.16 -0.98 -5.62
CA VAL A 42 -1.10 0.02 -5.65
C VAL A 42 -0.94 0.50 -7.08
N PHE A 43 -1.14 1.80 -7.29
CA PHE A 43 -0.99 2.45 -8.59
C PHE A 43 -0.11 3.69 -8.47
N VAL A 44 1.18 3.54 -8.77
CA VAL A 44 2.09 4.66 -8.94
C VAL A 44 2.37 4.80 -10.43
N SER A 45 1.94 5.91 -11.03
CA SER A 45 2.03 6.13 -12.47
C SER A 45 2.87 7.33 -12.85
N ASP A 46 3.26 7.40 -14.11
CA ASP A 46 3.87 8.58 -14.74
C ASP A 46 2.83 9.52 -15.37
N PHE A 47 1.54 9.30 -15.10
CA PHE A 47 0.47 10.06 -15.75
C PHE A 47 0.47 11.50 -15.25
N SER A 48 0.90 12.41 -16.12
CA SER A 48 0.77 13.85 -15.96
C SER A 48 0.54 14.50 -17.31
N VAL A 49 -0.05 15.69 -17.31
CA VAL A 49 -0.28 16.49 -18.51
C VAL A 49 0.57 17.77 -18.48
N PRO A 50 1.07 18.26 -19.63
CA PRO A 50 0.92 17.70 -20.99
C PRO A 50 1.91 16.56 -21.32
N ARG A 51 2.91 16.32 -20.46
CA ARG A 51 3.92 15.27 -20.64
C ARG A 51 3.84 14.28 -19.49
N ARG A 52 4.00 12.99 -19.80
CA ARG A 52 4.17 11.94 -18.78
C ARG A 52 5.52 12.09 -18.10
N ILE A 53 5.50 12.25 -16.79
CA ILE A 53 6.68 12.46 -15.96
C ILE A 53 6.51 11.55 -14.74
N GLN A 54 7.48 10.67 -14.51
CA GLN A 54 7.50 9.81 -13.33
C GLN A 54 7.55 10.64 -12.05
N SER A 55 6.82 10.19 -11.02
CA SER A 55 6.99 10.70 -9.66
C SER A 55 8.30 10.17 -9.05
N ARG A 56 8.85 10.92 -8.10
CA ARG A 56 10.15 10.63 -7.46
C ARG A 56 10.04 10.66 -5.94
N GLY A 57 10.73 9.74 -5.25
CA GLY A 57 10.77 9.72 -3.79
C GLY A 57 9.40 9.36 -3.24
N VAL A 58 8.97 8.14 -3.56
CA VAL A 58 7.65 7.58 -3.20
C VAL A 58 7.83 6.57 -2.09
N TYR A 59 7.26 6.83 -0.92
CA TYR A 59 7.37 5.97 0.25
C TYR A 59 5.99 5.46 0.64
N ILE A 60 5.74 4.17 0.42
CA ILE A 60 4.51 3.46 0.77
C ILE A 60 4.89 2.41 1.83
N TYR A 61 4.63 2.69 3.10
CA TYR A 61 5.07 1.78 4.15
C TYR A 61 4.12 1.63 5.32
N ASN A 62 4.15 0.47 5.98
CA ASN A 62 3.30 0.19 7.13
C ASN A 62 1.80 0.44 6.85
N ASN A 63 1.30 0.01 5.69
CA ASN A 63 -0.13 0.04 5.37
C ASN A 63 -0.70 -1.38 5.30
N THR A 64 -1.99 -1.54 5.61
CA THR A 64 -2.72 -2.80 5.44
C THR A 64 -3.63 -2.70 4.22
N TYR A 65 -3.42 -3.55 3.22
CA TYR A 65 -4.22 -3.65 2.01
C TYR A 65 -5.03 -4.95 2.02
N VAL A 66 -6.34 -4.83 1.84
CA VAL A 66 -7.25 -5.97 1.76
C VAL A 66 -8.10 -5.86 0.50
N THR A 67 -8.08 -6.86 -0.36
CA THR A 67 -8.96 -6.89 -1.53
C THR A 67 -10.42 -7.09 -1.11
N ALA A 68 -11.37 -6.66 -1.94
CA ALA A 68 -12.75 -7.11 -1.78
C ALA A 68 -12.88 -8.58 -2.24
N ALA A 69 -13.82 -9.32 -1.67
CA ALA A 69 -14.17 -10.66 -2.15
C ALA A 69 -14.52 -10.63 -3.65
N ASN A 70 -14.14 -11.69 -4.37
CA ASN A 70 -14.39 -11.82 -5.82
C ASN A 70 -13.78 -10.71 -6.69
N SER A 71 -12.78 -9.96 -6.20
CA SER A 71 -12.12 -8.88 -6.95
C SER A 71 -10.74 -9.28 -7.46
N GLN A 72 -10.28 -8.62 -8.54
CA GLN A 72 -8.98 -8.94 -9.17
C GLN A 72 -8.18 -7.67 -9.50
N PRO A 73 -7.82 -6.84 -8.50
CA PRO A 73 -7.07 -5.61 -8.74
C PRO A 73 -5.66 -5.90 -9.24
N GLY A 74 -5.13 -5.03 -10.10
CA GLY A 74 -3.74 -5.07 -10.54
C GLY A 74 -2.78 -4.36 -9.59
N ILE A 75 -1.50 -4.34 -9.97
CA ILE A 75 -0.42 -3.56 -9.33
C ILE A 75 0.36 -2.89 -10.46
N GLU A 76 0.58 -1.58 -10.34
CA GLU A 76 1.41 -0.83 -11.28
C GLU A 76 2.28 0.18 -10.54
N ILE A 77 3.59 0.10 -10.77
CA ILE A 77 4.60 0.97 -10.17
C ILE A 77 5.49 1.49 -11.30
N ASN A 78 5.35 2.76 -11.62
CA ASN A 78 6.11 3.47 -12.65
C ASN A 78 6.57 4.83 -12.09
N SER A 79 7.68 4.79 -11.35
CA SER A 79 8.25 5.91 -10.61
C SER A 79 9.76 5.72 -10.46
N VAL A 80 10.43 6.72 -9.90
CA VAL A 80 11.86 6.68 -9.56
C VAL A 80 12.00 6.76 -8.05
N ASP A 81 12.94 6.01 -7.45
CA ASP A 81 13.19 6.02 -6.00
C ASP A 81 11.91 5.72 -5.22
N THR A 82 11.44 4.48 -5.34
CA THR A 82 10.16 4.03 -4.76
C THR A 82 10.37 2.93 -3.74
N HIS A 83 9.82 3.13 -2.56
CA HIS A 83 9.96 2.26 -1.40
C HIS A 83 8.59 1.71 -1.02
N ILE A 84 8.42 0.39 -1.13
CA ILE A 84 7.22 -0.33 -0.67
C ILE A 84 7.65 -1.29 0.42
N ILE A 85 7.51 -0.87 1.67
CA ILE A 85 8.18 -1.50 2.81
C ILE A 85 7.21 -1.78 3.97
N ASN A 86 7.34 -2.91 4.65
CA ASN A 86 6.56 -3.22 5.86
C ASN A 86 5.03 -3.18 5.68
N ASN A 87 4.48 -3.32 4.47
CA ASN A 87 3.03 -3.35 4.28
C ASN A 87 2.48 -4.76 4.50
N ILE A 88 1.18 -4.88 4.79
CA ILE A 88 0.44 -6.14 4.73
C ILE A 88 -0.41 -6.12 3.46
N PHE A 89 -0.36 -7.19 2.68
CA PHE A 89 -1.26 -7.46 1.57
C PHE A 89 -2.05 -8.74 1.87
N VAL A 90 -3.37 -8.63 1.92
CA VAL A 90 -4.28 -9.77 2.12
C VAL A 90 -5.26 -9.86 0.96
N ALA A 91 -5.31 -11.02 0.32
CA ALA A 91 -6.33 -11.35 -0.65
C ALA A 91 -7.51 -12.04 0.03
N SER A 92 -8.67 -11.38 0.07
CA SER A 92 -9.94 -11.95 0.54
C SER A 92 -10.36 -13.19 -0.27
N PRO A 93 -11.29 -14.02 0.25
CA PRO A 93 -11.77 -15.21 -0.46
C PRO A 93 -12.20 -14.93 -1.90
N ASN A 94 -11.83 -15.83 -2.81
CA ASN A 94 -12.08 -15.75 -4.26
C ASN A 94 -11.56 -14.48 -4.96
N SER A 95 -10.72 -13.69 -4.30
CA SER A 95 -10.04 -12.55 -4.91
C SER A 95 -8.63 -12.93 -5.37
N HIS A 96 -8.04 -12.12 -6.24
CA HIS A 96 -6.64 -12.26 -6.64
C HIS A 96 -5.97 -10.89 -6.75
N MET A 97 -5.02 -10.61 -5.85
CA MET A 97 -4.29 -9.35 -5.88
C MET A 97 -3.11 -9.43 -6.86
N GLY A 98 -2.98 -8.44 -7.74
CA GLY A 98 -1.93 -8.43 -8.75
C GLY A 98 -2.26 -9.25 -10.00
N HIS A 99 -3.53 -9.39 -10.36
CA HIS A 99 -3.94 -10.06 -11.62
C HIS A 99 -3.18 -9.57 -12.86
N ARG A 100 -2.72 -8.31 -12.82
CA ARG A 100 -1.60 -7.84 -13.63
C ARG A 100 -0.61 -7.10 -12.74
N VAL A 101 0.67 -7.44 -12.87
CA VAL A 101 1.77 -6.76 -12.18
C VAL A 101 2.64 -6.04 -13.21
N LYS A 102 2.81 -4.73 -13.06
CA LYS A 102 3.72 -3.92 -13.88
C LYS A 102 4.63 -3.11 -12.96
N ILE A 103 5.91 -3.42 -12.92
CA ILE A 103 6.88 -2.72 -12.08
C ILE A 103 8.00 -2.27 -12.99
N GLY A 104 8.23 -0.96 -13.03
CA GLY A 104 9.33 -0.36 -13.77
C GLY A 104 10.68 -0.83 -13.22
N TRP A 105 11.72 -0.75 -14.05
CA TRP A 105 13.08 -1.18 -13.70
C TRP A 105 13.86 -0.14 -12.89
N ASN A 106 13.30 1.05 -12.68
CA ASN A 106 13.96 2.18 -12.02
C ASN A 106 13.84 2.06 -10.51
N ASP A 107 14.94 1.81 -9.78
CA ASP A 107 15.10 1.97 -8.31
C ASP A 107 13.82 1.77 -7.48
N VAL A 108 13.15 0.63 -7.67
CA VAL A 108 12.00 0.23 -6.85
C VAL A 108 12.50 -0.76 -5.80
N GLN A 109 12.48 -0.33 -4.55
CA GLN A 109 12.74 -1.16 -3.40
C GLN A 109 11.42 -1.71 -2.84
N ILE A 110 11.28 -3.03 -2.88
CA ILE A 110 10.19 -3.75 -2.22
C ILE A 110 10.83 -4.66 -1.18
N ALA A 111 10.47 -4.48 0.09
CA ALA A 111 11.12 -5.20 1.18
C ALA A 111 10.19 -5.41 2.38
N ARG A 112 10.26 -6.59 3.01
CA ARG A 112 9.64 -6.84 4.31
C ARG A 112 8.13 -6.64 4.33
N ASN A 113 7.46 -6.82 3.19
CA ASN A 113 6.00 -6.84 3.19
C ASN A 113 5.49 -8.24 3.57
N ALA A 114 4.34 -8.28 4.25
CA ALA A 114 3.63 -9.50 4.56
C ALA A 114 2.55 -9.79 3.52
N PHE A 115 2.42 -11.05 3.13
CA PHE A 115 1.54 -11.51 2.08
C PHE A 115 0.68 -12.67 2.57
N SER A 116 -0.64 -12.57 2.37
CA SER A 116 -1.62 -13.60 2.71
C SER A 116 -2.63 -13.82 1.57
N GLY A 117 -2.94 -15.08 1.30
CA GLY A 117 -3.91 -15.49 0.28
C GLY A 117 -3.40 -15.42 -1.16
N SER A 118 -4.33 -15.32 -2.11
CA SER A 118 -4.06 -15.33 -3.55
C SER A 118 -3.47 -14.00 -4.04
N ILE A 119 -2.14 -13.89 -3.98
CA ILE A 119 -1.36 -12.74 -4.43
C ILE A 119 -0.43 -13.18 -5.57
N ALA A 120 -0.28 -12.33 -6.58
CA ALA A 120 0.55 -12.62 -7.74
C ALA A 120 2.00 -12.96 -7.34
N PRO A 121 2.51 -14.15 -7.72
CA PRO A 121 3.88 -14.56 -7.38
C PRO A 121 4.94 -13.58 -7.91
N ALA A 122 4.70 -12.96 -9.06
CA ALA A 122 5.59 -11.96 -9.63
C ALA A 122 5.74 -10.69 -8.77
N PHE A 123 4.75 -10.38 -7.92
CA PHE A 123 4.86 -9.27 -6.97
C PHE A 123 5.63 -9.69 -5.73
N ILE A 124 5.31 -10.85 -5.15
CA ILE A 124 6.02 -11.41 -3.99
C ILE A 124 7.51 -11.59 -4.31
N ALA A 125 7.83 -12.12 -5.49
CA ALA A 125 9.22 -12.35 -5.93
C ALA A 125 10.04 -11.06 -6.13
N ARG A 126 9.40 -9.89 -6.17
CA ARG A 126 10.09 -8.59 -6.21
C ARG A 126 10.41 -8.05 -4.83
N ASP A 127 9.77 -8.59 -3.79
CA ASP A 127 10.15 -8.30 -2.41
C ASP A 127 11.46 -9.01 -2.06
N SER A 128 12.43 -8.28 -1.55
CA SER A 128 13.75 -8.82 -1.18
C SER A 128 13.71 -9.73 0.06
N ARG A 129 12.72 -9.55 0.95
CA ARG A 129 12.56 -10.29 2.22
C ARG A 129 11.06 -10.45 2.54
N PRO A 130 10.28 -11.16 1.71
CA PRO A 130 8.84 -11.30 1.91
C PRO A 130 8.56 -12.08 3.20
N LEU A 131 7.46 -11.71 3.87
CA LEU A 131 6.89 -12.47 4.97
C LEU A 131 5.62 -13.14 4.46
N LEU A 132 5.54 -14.47 4.57
CA LEU A 132 4.37 -15.23 4.16
C LEU A 132 3.65 -15.69 5.43
N ALA A 133 2.36 -15.39 5.54
CA ALA A 133 1.54 -15.80 6.67
C ALA A 133 0.09 -15.99 6.24
N ASP A 134 -0.62 -16.88 6.92
CA ASP A 134 -2.06 -17.07 6.72
C ASP A 134 -2.82 -16.06 7.58
N ILE A 135 -2.80 -14.79 7.16
CA ILE A 135 -3.48 -13.70 7.87
C ILE A 135 -4.96 -13.71 7.49
N SER A 136 -5.82 -13.84 8.50
CA SER A 136 -7.27 -13.69 8.40
C SER A 136 -7.77 -12.64 9.38
N PHE A 137 -8.60 -11.73 8.87
CA PHE A 137 -9.29 -10.72 9.67
C PHE A 137 -10.67 -11.24 10.03
N VAL A 138 -10.98 -11.23 11.33
CA VAL A 138 -12.27 -11.67 11.87
C VAL A 138 -12.94 -10.46 12.50
N GLY A 139 -14.12 -10.10 12.01
CA GLY A 139 -14.88 -8.95 12.50
C GLY A 139 -15.75 -8.33 11.42
N GLU A 140 -16.45 -7.27 11.80
CA GLU A 140 -17.29 -6.48 10.89
C GLU A 140 -16.42 -5.69 9.91
N ALA A 141 -16.74 -5.74 8.62
CA ALA A 141 -15.96 -5.05 7.59
C ALA A 141 -15.99 -3.52 7.72
N SER A 142 -17.02 -2.97 8.38
CA SER A 142 -17.14 -1.54 8.68
C SER A 142 -16.31 -1.10 9.89
N ALA A 143 -15.88 -2.03 10.74
CA ALA A 143 -15.08 -1.74 11.92
C ALA A 143 -13.59 -1.73 11.56
N VAL A 144 -12.94 -0.57 11.68
CA VAL A 144 -11.51 -0.42 11.36
C VAL A 144 -10.62 -1.36 12.18
N GLY A 145 -11.01 -1.66 13.42
CA GLY A 145 -10.33 -2.61 14.30
C GLY A 145 -10.26 -4.04 13.75
N THR A 146 -11.13 -4.40 12.81
CA THR A 146 -11.08 -5.70 12.12
C THR A 146 -9.77 -5.90 11.36
N TYR A 147 -9.15 -4.81 10.88
CA TYR A 147 -7.95 -4.84 10.04
C TYR A 147 -6.64 -4.57 10.79
N ALA A 148 -6.72 -4.53 12.13
CA ALA A 148 -5.58 -4.61 13.03
C ALA A 148 -4.80 -5.92 12.80
N LEU A 149 -3.48 -5.87 12.88
CA LEU A 149 -2.68 -7.10 12.84
C LEU A 149 -3.01 -7.96 14.08
N PRO A 150 -3.53 -9.19 13.93
CA PRO A 150 -3.87 -9.98 15.10
C PRO A 150 -2.65 -10.28 15.96
N SER A 151 -2.79 -10.16 17.29
CA SER A 151 -1.68 -10.30 18.26
C SER A 151 -0.89 -11.59 18.14
N ARG A 152 -1.53 -12.68 17.70
CA ARG A 152 -0.88 -13.97 17.42
C ARG A 152 0.28 -13.87 16.41
N TYR A 153 0.28 -12.88 15.52
CA TYR A 153 1.34 -12.67 14.54
C TYR A 153 2.42 -11.67 14.98
N HIS A 154 2.26 -11.01 16.13
CA HIS A 154 3.19 -9.93 16.55
C HIS A 154 4.62 -10.41 16.73
N ALA A 155 4.85 -11.67 17.10
CA ALA A 155 6.21 -12.20 17.22
C ALA A 155 6.87 -12.45 15.86
N GLU A 156 6.08 -12.78 14.84
CA GLU A 156 6.56 -13.29 13.55
C GLU A 156 6.59 -12.21 12.47
N LEU A 157 5.59 -11.32 12.48
CA LEU A 157 5.39 -10.30 11.44
C LEU A 157 5.97 -8.95 11.86
N ARG A 158 7.29 -8.95 12.04
CA ARG A 158 8.09 -7.75 12.29
C ARG A 158 8.64 -7.18 10.98
N GLY A 159 8.46 -5.88 10.83
CA GLY A 159 9.05 -5.08 9.77
C GLY A 159 10.54 -4.86 9.98
N GLN A 160 11.15 -4.16 9.03
CA GLN A 160 12.48 -3.58 9.20
C GLN A 160 12.37 -2.15 9.75
N SER A 161 13.41 -1.72 10.47
CA SER A 161 13.62 -0.30 10.71
C SER A 161 13.69 0.47 9.39
N LEU A 162 13.15 1.69 9.41
CA LEU A 162 13.06 2.58 8.26
C LEU A 162 13.51 3.98 8.69
N THR A 163 14.48 4.55 7.98
CA THR A 163 14.72 5.99 8.04
C THR A 163 13.53 6.69 7.38
N HIS A 164 12.69 7.35 8.18
CA HIS A 164 11.53 8.03 7.66
C HIS A 164 11.93 9.13 6.66
N PRO A 165 11.27 9.22 5.49
CA PRO A 165 11.52 10.31 4.56
C PRO A 165 11.15 11.64 5.19
N SER A 166 11.92 12.69 4.88
CA SER A 166 11.62 14.03 5.39
C SER A 166 10.27 14.53 4.90
N PHE A 167 9.53 15.18 5.81
CA PHE A 167 8.28 15.86 5.50
C PHE A 167 8.35 17.30 6.01
N PRO A 168 8.93 18.23 5.24
CA PRO A 168 9.24 19.59 5.73
C PRO A 168 8.03 20.43 6.17
N ALA A 169 6.83 20.02 5.75
CA ALA A 169 5.57 20.66 6.09
C ALA A 169 4.91 20.09 7.37
N ALA A 170 5.44 18.99 7.92
CA ALA A 170 5.01 18.44 9.21
C ALA A 170 5.07 19.51 10.31
N GLY A 171 4.08 19.49 11.20
CA GLY A 171 3.97 20.45 12.31
C GLY A 171 3.70 21.90 11.88
N LYS A 172 3.38 22.16 10.60
CA LYS A 172 3.16 23.53 10.08
C LYS A 172 1.81 23.70 9.41
N GLY A 173 1.18 24.86 9.62
CA GLY A 173 -0.06 25.24 8.95
C GLY A 173 -1.17 24.20 9.11
N ILE A 174 -1.81 23.82 8.00
CA ILE A 174 -2.88 22.80 7.99
C ILE A 174 -2.38 21.40 8.41
N LEU A 175 -1.06 21.17 8.44
CA LEU A 175 -0.41 19.93 8.85
C LEU A 175 0.19 20.03 10.25
N GLY A 176 -0.23 21.01 11.06
CA GLY A 176 0.24 21.23 12.43
C GLY A 176 0.07 20.02 13.36
N HIS A 177 -0.88 19.14 13.03
CA HIS A 177 -1.20 17.93 13.79
C HIS A 177 -0.44 16.68 13.29
N ILE A 178 0.42 16.80 12.28
CA ILE A 178 1.16 15.68 11.70
C ILE A 178 2.64 15.83 12.07
N SER A 179 3.19 14.83 12.76
CA SER A 179 4.61 14.74 13.06
C SER A 179 5.43 14.29 11.85
N GLU A 180 6.69 14.73 11.75
CA GLU A 180 7.58 14.31 10.66
C GLU A 180 7.87 12.81 10.77
N VAL A 181 8.29 12.37 11.96
CA VAL A 181 8.42 10.98 12.35
C VAL A 181 7.13 10.55 13.05
N PRO A 182 6.45 9.47 12.62
CA PRO A 182 5.20 9.03 13.23
C PRO A 182 5.49 8.45 14.62
N GLU A 183 4.72 8.84 15.63
CA GLU A 183 4.90 8.35 17.01
C GLU A 183 3.97 7.19 17.35
N VAL A 184 2.84 7.12 16.65
CA VAL A 184 1.80 6.10 16.82
C VAL A 184 1.37 5.50 15.49
N ASP A 185 0.85 4.28 15.54
CA ASP A 185 0.23 3.60 14.41
C ASP A 185 -1.21 4.10 14.12
N PHE A 186 -1.93 3.43 13.21
CA PHE A 186 -3.31 3.82 12.86
C PHE A 186 -4.28 3.71 14.05
N PHE A 187 -3.97 2.88 15.04
CA PHE A 187 -4.80 2.59 16.21
C PHE A 187 -4.35 3.33 17.47
N ASN A 188 -3.52 4.37 17.32
CA ASN A 188 -2.95 5.17 18.40
C ASN A 188 -2.07 4.35 19.37
N LYS A 189 -1.43 3.28 18.91
CA LYS A 189 -0.42 2.56 19.69
C LYS A 189 0.98 3.11 19.41
N PRO A 190 1.83 3.29 20.44
CA PRO A 190 3.21 3.73 20.25
C PRO A 190 3.99 2.82 19.29
N LEU A 191 4.81 3.43 18.44
CA LEU A 191 5.64 2.71 17.48
C LEU A 191 7.00 2.31 18.07
N ASP A 192 7.42 1.10 17.75
CA ASP A 192 8.83 0.68 17.84
C ASP A 192 9.48 0.90 16.48
N HIS A 193 10.44 1.82 16.39
CA HIS A 193 11.10 2.16 15.13
C HIS A 193 12.22 1.19 14.74
N ASP A 194 12.74 0.42 15.69
CA ASP A 194 13.80 -0.56 15.43
C ASP A 194 13.21 -1.88 14.93
N SER A 195 12.04 -2.25 15.46
CA SER A 195 11.31 -3.46 15.07
C SER A 195 9.79 -3.23 14.96
N PRO A 196 9.35 -2.39 14.00
CA PRO A 196 7.93 -2.07 13.85
C PRO A 196 7.12 -3.31 13.49
N LEU A 197 5.84 -3.34 13.87
CA LEU A 197 4.90 -4.29 13.25
C LEU A 197 4.72 -3.93 11.77
N VAL A 198 4.55 -4.93 10.90
CA VAL A 198 4.11 -4.68 9.52
C VAL A 198 2.65 -4.24 9.50
N GLY A 199 2.26 -3.56 8.42
CA GLY A 199 0.90 -3.07 8.20
C GLY A 199 0.58 -1.83 9.04
N ALA A 200 -0.71 -1.55 9.14
CA ALA A 200 -1.24 -0.37 9.82
C ALA A 200 -1.10 -0.40 11.36
N GLY A 201 -0.64 -1.53 11.92
CA GLY A 201 -0.39 -1.72 13.35
C GLY A 201 -1.49 -2.49 14.08
N TYR A 202 -1.61 -2.16 15.37
CA TYR A 202 -2.25 -2.84 16.51
C TYR A 202 -1.44 -3.99 17.09
#